data_AF-U3TSW3-F1
#
_entry.id   AF-U3TSW3-F1
#
_cell.length_a   1.000
_cell.length_b   1.000
_cell.length_c   1.000
_cell.angle_alpha   90.00
_cell.angle_beta   90.00
_cell.angle_gamma   90.00
#
_symmetry.space_group_name_H-M   'P 1'
#
loop_
_entity.id
_entity.type
_entity.pdbx_description
1 polymer ?
#
loop_
_entity_poly.entity_id
_entity_poly.type
_entity_poly.pdbx_seq_one_letter_code
_entity_poly.pdbx_strand_id
1 'polypeptide(L)'
;MTRALLLAIVLIVAAPIGAATTTGSIAVSLTIFSRCDISHPSEQTLPSVDCGRHFSAQPRVTQSVLNRDAFRRETARLVTIEW
;
A
#
# COMPACT_ATOMS: atom_id res chain seq x y z
N MET A 1 53.18 15.82 -34.46
CA MET A 1 53.00 14.39 -34.13
C MET A 1 52.99 14.11 -32.62
N THR A 2 53.81 14.78 -31.81
CA THR A 2 53.94 14.55 -30.35
C THR A 2 52.69 14.86 -29.52
N ARG A 3 51.91 15.88 -29.89
CA ARG A 3 50.69 16.29 -29.15
C ARG A 3 49.60 15.21 -29.14
N ALA A 4 49.40 14.51 -30.25
CA ALA A 4 48.43 13.43 -30.35
C ALA A 4 48.84 12.23 -29.49
N LEU A 5 50.14 11.95 -29.44
CA LEU A 5 50.71 10.90 -28.59
C LEU A 5 50.48 11.21 -27.10
N LEU A 6 50.74 12.45 -26.69
CA LEU A 6 50.51 12.90 -25.32
C LEU A 6 49.04 12.84 -24.93
N LEU A 7 48.13 13.23 -25.83
CA LEU A 7 46.69 13.11 -25.61
C LEU A 7 46.25 11.65 -25.44
N ALA A 8 46.76 10.74 -26.28
CA ALA A 8 46.47 9.32 -26.16
C ALA A 8 46.95 8.74 -24.82
N ILE A 9 48.13 9.14 -24.35
CA ILE A 9 48.67 8.69 -23.05
C ILE A 9 47.80 9.20 -21.89
N VAL A 10 47.38 10.46 -21.92
CA VAL A 10 46.48 11.03 -20.88
C VAL A 10 45.13 10.31 -20.88
N LEU A 11 44.59 9.97 -22.05
CA LEU A 11 43.33 9.22 -22.19
C LEU A 11 43.45 7.78 -21.67
N ILE A 12 44.62 7.14 -21.77
CA ILE A 12 44.87 5.79 -21.24
C ILE A 12 45.00 5.79 -19.71
N VAL A 13 45.51 6.88 -19.12
CA VAL A 13 45.66 7.03 -17.66
C VAL A 13 44.37 7.49 -16.98
N ALA A 14 43.40 8.02 -17.74
CA ALA A 14 42.02 8.19 -17.29
C ALA A 14 41.35 6.81 -17.18
N ALA A 15 41.80 6.00 -16.21
CA ALA A 15 41.10 4.80 -15.78
C ALA A 15 39.63 5.16 -15.54
N PRO A 16 38.66 4.29 -15.89
CA PRO A 16 37.29 4.49 -15.49
C PRO A 16 37.31 4.54 -13.97
N ILE A 17 37.12 5.75 -13.41
CA ILE A 17 36.86 5.96 -12.00
C ILE A 17 35.71 4.99 -11.71
N GLY A 18 36.03 3.90 -11.02
CA GLY A 18 35.21 2.71 -10.98
C GLY A 18 33.77 3.10 -10.69
N ALA A 19 32.82 2.53 -11.45
CA ALA A 19 31.40 2.79 -11.27
C ALA A 19 31.10 2.88 -9.77
N ALA A 20 30.80 4.09 -9.30
CA ALA A 20 30.60 4.34 -7.88
C ALA A 20 29.36 3.54 -7.48
N THR A 21 29.58 2.35 -6.93
CA THR A 21 28.50 1.50 -6.46
C THR A 21 28.04 2.11 -5.14
N THR A 22 26.89 2.77 -5.17
CA THR A 22 26.19 3.18 -3.95
C THR A 22 25.59 1.92 -3.35
N THR A 23 26.33 1.29 -2.45
CA THR A 23 25.83 0.16 -1.66
C THR A 23 25.16 0.70 -0.40
N GLY A 24 24.03 0.10 -0.04
CA GLY A 24 23.22 0.49 1.10
C GLY A 24 22.31 -0.65 1.50
N SER A 25 21.72 -0.57 2.69
CA SER A 25 20.74 -1.55 3.16
C SER A 25 19.38 -0.89 3.30
N ILE A 26 18.33 -1.62 2.96
CA ILE A 26 16.94 -1.22 3.19
C ILE A 26 16.40 -2.17 4.26
N ALA A 27 16.07 -1.62 5.42
CA ALA A 27 15.33 -2.37 6.42
C ALA A 27 13.84 -2.31 6.06
N VAL A 28 13.23 -3.47 5.86
CA VAL A 28 11.78 -3.60 5.62
C VAL A 28 11.17 -4.43 6.75
N SER A 29 10.03 -3.97 7.26
CA SER A 29 9.22 -4.72 8.21
C SER A 29 7.88 -5.06 7.56
N LEU A 30 7.53 -6.34 7.55
CA LEU A 30 6.22 -6.82 7.12
C LEU A 30 5.40 -7.21 8.34
N THR A 31 4.28 -6.53 8.54
CA THR A 31 3.31 -6.89 9.58
C THR A 31 2.15 -7.62 8.93
N ILE A 32 1.97 -8.91 9.27
CA ILE A 32 0.85 -9.71 8.80
C ILE A 32 -0.19 -9.77 9.91
N PHE A 33 -1.36 -9.22 9.67
CA PHE A 33 -2.49 -9.33 10.60
C PHE A 33 -3.22 -10.66 10.38
N SER A 34 -3.74 -11.23 11.47
CA SER A 34 -4.64 -12.39 11.39
C SER A 34 -5.93 -12.03 10.66
N ARG A 35 -6.70 -13.05 10.26
CA ARG A 35 -8.02 -12.84 9.64
C ARG A 35 -8.92 -12.03 10.59
N CYS A 36 -9.65 -11.05 10.07
CA CYS A 36 -10.64 -10.32 10.83
C CYS A 36 -11.92 -11.16 10.97
N ASP A 37 -12.56 -11.07 12.14
CA ASP A 37 -13.92 -11.56 12.34
C ASP A 37 -14.91 -10.47 11.92
N ILE A 38 -15.90 -10.85 11.11
CA ILE A 38 -16.96 -9.95 10.66
C ILE A 38 -18.28 -10.56 11.10
N SER A 39 -18.97 -9.87 12.00
CA SER A 39 -20.26 -10.28 12.54
C SER A 39 -21.32 -9.24 12.25
N HIS A 40 -22.52 -9.71 11.89
CA HIS A 40 -23.68 -8.86 11.63
C HIS A 40 -24.75 -9.17 12.68
N PRO A 41 -24.74 -8.46 13.83
CA PRO A 41 -25.61 -8.78 14.96
C PRO A 41 -27.09 -8.50 14.67
N SER A 42 -27.38 -7.55 13.77
CA SER A 42 -28.74 -7.29 13.29
C SER A 42 -28.73 -6.52 11.97
N GLU A 43 -29.75 -6.72 11.13
CA GLU A 43 -30.01 -6.02 9.86
C GLU A 43 -30.05 -4.48 9.98
N GLN A 44 -30.19 -3.95 11.20
CA GLN A 44 -30.34 -2.52 11.46
C GLN A 44 -29.01 -1.83 11.82
N THR A 45 -27.96 -2.60 12.06
CA THR A 45 -26.66 -2.12 12.54
C THR A 45 -25.56 -2.41 11.54
N LEU A 46 -24.56 -1.52 11.48
CA LEU A 46 -23.34 -1.79 10.75
C LEU A 46 -22.69 -3.09 11.26
N PRO A 47 -22.03 -3.87 10.38
CA PRO A 47 -21.30 -5.05 10.79
C PRO A 47 -20.19 -4.65 11.77
N SER A 48 -20.03 -5.46 12.81
CA SER A 48 -18.87 -5.38 13.68
C SER A 48 -17.71 -6.10 13.01
N VAL A 49 -16.55 -5.43 12.95
CA VAL A 49 -15.32 -6.01 12.41
C VAL A 49 -14.27 -5.99 13.50
N ASP A 50 -13.71 -7.14 13.85
CA ASP A 50 -12.59 -7.24 14.79
C ASP A 50 -11.39 -7.88 14.10
N CYS A 51 -10.35 -7.08 13.86
CA CYS A 51 -9.08 -7.52 13.29
C CYS A 51 -8.05 -7.81 14.38
N GLY A 52 -8.46 -8.41 15.51
CA GLY A 52 -7.58 -8.63 16.67
C GLY A 52 -7.23 -7.34 17.41
N ARG A 53 -8.13 -6.35 17.38
CA ARG A 53 -7.93 -5.00 17.94
C ARG A 53 -6.72 -4.23 17.38
N HIS A 54 -6.22 -4.64 16.21
CA HIS A 54 -5.15 -3.92 15.52
C HIS A 54 -5.71 -2.71 14.77
N PHE A 55 -5.49 -1.50 15.31
CA PHE A 55 -6.02 -0.26 14.72
C PHE A 55 -5.58 -0.04 13.27
N SER A 56 -4.32 -0.37 12.94
CA SER A 56 -3.78 -0.29 11.58
C SER A 56 -4.37 -1.30 10.60
N ALA A 57 -5.10 -2.30 11.10
CA ALA A 57 -5.78 -3.32 10.29
C ALA A 57 -7.30 -3.11 10.28
N GLN A 58 -7.81 -2.17 11.08
CA GLN A 58 -9.23 -1.92 11.22
C GLN A 58 -9.75 -1.28 9.94
N PRO A 59 -10.67 -1.93 9.21
CA PRO A 59 -11.18 -1.36 7.98
C PRO A 59 -12.13 -0.21 8.28
N ARG A 60 -12.29 0.65 7.27
CA ARG A 60 -13.34 1.65 7.27
C ARG A 60 -14.64 0.99 6.84
N VAL A 61 -15.67 1.17 7.67
CA VAL A 61 -17.03 0.68 7.40
C VAL A 61 -17.92 1.86 7.06
N THR A 62 -18.52 1.83 5.88
CA THR A 62 -19.45 2.87 5.42
C THR A 62 -20.79 2.27 5.03
N GLN A 63 -21.83 3.10 5.08
CA GLN A 63 -23.18 2.73 4.70
C GLN A 63 -23.77 3.82 3.80
N SER A 64 -24.38 3.39 2.70
CA SER A 64 -25.20 4.24 1.84
C SER A 64 -26.60 3.64 1.67
N VAL A 65 -27.61 4.50 1.56
CA VAL A 65 -28.99 4.09 1.26
C VAL A 65 -29.17 4.18 -0.26
N LEU A 66 -29.40 3.04 -0.93
CA LEU A 66 -29.55 3.00 -2.38
C LEU A 66 -30.97 3.37 -2.81
N ASN A 67 -31.96 2.79 -2.14
CA ASN A 67 -33.36 3.00 -2.49
C ASN A 67 -34.22 2.92 -1.24
N ARG A 68 -35.16 3.84 -1.12
CA ARG A 68 -36.16 3.88 -0.06
C ARG A 68 -37.51 3.67 -0.73
N ASP A 69 -37.96 2.43 -0.77
CA ASP A 69 -39.29 2.12 -1.28
C ASP A 69 -40.32 2.52 -0.22
N ALA A 70 -40.99 3.66 -0.45
CA ALA A 70 -42.01 4.19 0.46
C ALA A 70 -43.26 3.28 0.54
N PHE A 71 -43.50 2.46 -0.48
CA PHE A 71 -44.67 1.57 -0.55
C PHE A 71 -44.43 0.25 0.21
N ARG A 72 -43.23 -0.33 0.08
CA ARG A 72 -42.85 -1.56 0.82
C ARG A 72 -42.24 -1.33 2.20
N ARG A 73 -41.90 -0.07 2.55
CA ARG A 73 -41.13 0.28 3.76
C ARG A 73 -39.78 -0.44 3.85
N GLU A 74 -39.23 -0.83 2.71
CA GLU A 74 -37.92 -1.47 2.62
C GLU A 74 -36.87 -0.42 2.24
N THR A 75 -35.76 -0.39 2.99
CA THR A 75 -34.59 0.41 2.65
C THR A 75 -33.50 -0.52 2.17
N ALA A 76 -33.19 -0.48 0.86
CA ALA A 76 -32.00 -1.12 0.35
C ALA A 76 -30.78 -0.31 0.81
N ARG A 77 -29.87 -0.96 1.53
CA ARG A 77 -28.64 -0.37 2.05
C ARG A 77 -27.46 -1.09 1.45
N LEU A 78 -26.44 -0.33 1.04
CA LEU A 78 -25.13 -0.86 0.69
C LEU A 78 -24.18 -0.57 1.83
N VAL A 79 -23.61 -1.63 2.38
CA VAL A 79 -22.53 -1.57 3.36
C VAL A 79 -21.23 -1.89 2.66
N THR A 80 -20.21 -1.07 2.87
CA THR A 80 -18.88 -1.23 2.26
C THR A 80 -17.83 -1.31 3.35
N ILE A 81 -16.91 -2.27 3.21
CA ILE A 81 -15.78 -2.52 4.10
C ILE A 81 -14.52 -2.38 3.26
N GLU A 82 -13.68 -1.38 3.57
CA GLU A 82 -12.48 -1.02 2.82
C GLU A 82 -11.22 -0.96 3.72
N TRP A 83 -10.07 -1.40 3.18
CA TRP A 83 -8.74 -1.41 3.84
C TRP A 83 -7.77 -0.44 3.16
#